data_AF-A0A7J5EVQ0-F1
#
_entry.id   AF-A0A7J5EVQ0-F1
#
_cell.length_a   1.000
_cell.length_b   1.000
_cell.length_c   1.000
_cell.angle_alpha   90.00
_cell.angle_beta   90.00
_cell.angle_gamma   90.00
#
_symmetry.space_group_name_H-M   'P 1'
#
loop_
_entity.id
_entity.type
_entity.pdbx_description
1 polymer ?
#
loop_
_entity_poly.entity_id
_entity_poly.type
_entity_poly.pdbx_seq_one_letter_code
_entity_poly.pdbx_strand_id
1 'polypeptide(L)'
;MRIRTGILLGALVSVGAAAGCNKNKKDASTPKDGGDTSSSVAKVDPTLCETSGKNVITYDLNRDNRPDVWKMYKVEDQGGTKLEILTCKQVDFDHDGRKDWVVGYTPRGSNAFEKADFDYDGRFDMSAIYDPKTGKRIEVERDSDFDGKYDIKEVYDRFESLTAVRRDRNADGEPDYWEQYKDGALVAILYDDDYDKKVDRREEVPGIRPKFVAPEPEAGEATSDIDAKPPADATKPAPKK
;
A
#
# COMPACT_ATOMS: atom_id res chain seq x y z
N MET A 1 38.56 51.22 0.96
CA MET A 1 39.43 51.26 2.15
C MET A 1 39.71 49.81 2.55
N ARG A 2 40.80 49.25 2.00
CA ARG A 2 42.01 48.76 2.70
C ARG A 2 41.80 47.43 3.49
N ILE A 3 42.12 46.25 2.91
CA ILE A 3 43.41 45.47 2.97
C ILE A 3 43.53 44.76 4.34
N ARG A 4 43.70 43.42 4.52
CA ARG A 4 44.86 42.50 4.27
C ARG A 4 44.38 41.03 4.43
N THR A 5 44.69 40.01 3.62
CA THR A 5 45.94 39.38 3.13
C THR A 5 46.71 38.53 4.16
N GLY A 6 46.98 37.28 3.80
CA GLY A 6 47.99 36.34 4.35
C GLY A 6 47.52 34.90 4.20
N ILE A 7 47.74 34.17 3.09
CA ILE A 7 48.96 33.50 2.61
C ILE A 7 49.79 32.83 3.73
N LEU A 8 49.80 31.50 3.72
CA LEU A 8 50.99 30.72 4.04
C LEU A 8 51.08 29.50 3.12
N LEU A 9 52.25 29.40 2.49
CA LEU A 9 52.68 28.45 1.46
C LEU A 9 53.71 27.49 2.10
N GLY A 10 53.80 26.26 1.59
CA GLY A 10 54.97 25.37 1.71
C GLY A 10 54.81 24.24 2.76
N ALA A 11 55.22 22.99 2.52
CA ALA A 11 56.08 22.46 1.47
C ALA A 11 55.85 20.94 1.25
N LEU A 12 56.25 20.48 0.06
CA LEU A 12 56.32 19.10 -0.40
C LEU A 12 57.26 18.22 0.46
N VAL A 13 56.92 16.94 0.58
CA VAL A 13 57.88 15.83 0.40
C VAL A 13 57.19 14.74 -0.43
N SER A 14 57.85 14.34 -1.51
CA SER A 14 57.44 13.33 -2.47
C SER A 14 58.57 12.32 -2.65
N VAL A 15 58.33 11.03 -2.44
CA VAL A 15 58.96 9.84 -3.07
C VAL A 15 58.02 8.65 -2.73
N GLY A 16 57.63 7.70 -3.58
CA GLY A 16 58.02 7.36 -4.94
C GLY A 16 57.04 6.34 -5.54
N ALA A 17 57.19 6.13 -6.84
CA ALA A 17 56.30 5.42 -7.74
C ALA A 17 56.37 3.88 -7.65
N ALA A 18 55.26 3.22 -7.98
CA ALA A 18 55.28 2.04 -8.84
C ALA A 18 54.00 1.96 -9.67
N ALA A 19 54.18 1.82 -10.97
CA ALA A 19 53.16 1.75 -12.00
C ALA A 19 52.37 0.44 -11.97
N GLY A 20 51.10 0.51 -12.35
CA GLY A 20 50.25 -0.65 -12.60
C GLY A 20 48.89 -0.23 -13.14
N CYS A 21 48.82 0.16 -14.41
CA CYS A 21 47.55 0.23 -15.12
C CYS A 21 47.01 -1.18 -15.34
N ASN A 22 45.77 -1.45 -14.90
CA ASN A 22 44.93 -2.38 -15.63
C ASN A 22 43.50 -1.83 -15.73
N LYS A 23 43.08 -1.62 -16.98
CA LYS A 23 41.73 -1.20 -17.36
C LYS A 23 40.80 -2.42 -17.33
N ASN A 24 39.51 -2.14 -17.17
CA ASN A 24 38.34 -3.02 -17.32
C ASN A 24 37.73 -3.51 -15.99
N LYS A 25 36.83 -2.71 -15.43
CA LYS A 25 35.61 -3.25 -14.80
C LYS A 25 34.42 -2.59 -15.49
N LYS A 26 33.72 -3.39 -16.31
CA LYS A 26 32.36 -3.09 -16.73
C LYS A 26 31.49 -3.33 -15.50
N ASP A 27 30.75 -2.31 -15.09
CA ASP A 27 29.60 -2.48 -14.20
C ASP A 27 28.57 -3.32 -14.95
N ALA A 28 28.42 -4.57 -14.52
CA ALA A 28 27.37 -5.48 -14.98
C ALA A 28 26.53 -5.84 -13.77
N SER A 29 25.51 -5.02 -13.50
CA SER A 29 24.39 -5.42 -12.64
C SER A 29 23.49 -6.34 -13.46
N THR A 30 23.66 -7.64 -13.28
CA THR A 30 22.65 -8.70 -13.48
C THR A 30 23.28 -10.03 -13.08
N PRO A 31 22.72 -10.74 -12.08
CA PRO A 31 22.91 -12.17 -11.97
C PRO A 31 21.74 -12.91 -12.63
N LYS A 32 22.05 -13.76 -13.60
CA LYS A 32 21.26 -14.96 -13.92
C LYS A 32 21.96 -16.14 -13.25
N ASP A 33 21.24 -16.95 -12.49
CA ASP A 33 20.92 -18.34 -12.84
C ASP A 33 20.31 -19.09 -11.66
N GLY A 34 19.45 -20.05 -12.00
CA GLY A 34 18.76 -20.93 -11.05
C GLY A 34 19.68 -21.93 -10.37
N GLY A 35 19.29 -22.29 -9.15
CA GLY A 35 19.84 -23.39 -8.37
C GLY A 35 18.87 -23.73 -7.25
N ASP A 36 18.25 -24.89 -7.37
CA ASP A 36 17.25 -25.42 -6.45
C ASP A 36 17.98 -26.12 -5.29
N THR A 37 17.91 -25.53 -4.09
CA THR A 37 18.18 -26.20 -2.81
C THR A 37 17.26 -25.58 -1.77
N SER A 38 16.43 -26.44 -1.17
CA SER A 38 15.47 -26.17 -0.08
C SER A 38 16.07 -25.33 1.06
N SER A 39 15.98 -24.03 0.92
CA SER A 39 16.02 -22.99 1.94
C SER A 39 14.99 -21.98 1.45
N SER A 40 14.02 -21.63 2.30
CA SER A 40 12.86 -20.81 1.93
C SER A 40 13.28 -19.41 1.47
N VAL A 41 13.75 -19.27 0.24
CA VAL A 41 13.93 -17.98 -0.42
C VAL A 41 12.53 -17.40 -0.51
N ALA A 42 12.30 -16.26 0.17
CA ALA A 42 11.04 -15.55 0.12
C ALA A 42 10.68 -15.30 -1.36
N LYS A 43 9.55 -15.86 -1.79
CA LYS A 43 9.05 -15.73 -3.16
C LYS A 43 8.02 -14.61 -3.19
N VAL A 44 7.75 -14.12 -4.41
CA VAL A 44 6.55 -13.32 -4.64
C VAL A 44 5.32 -14.12 -4.21
N ASP A 45 4.40 -13.48 -3.50
CA ASP A 45 3.10 -14.08 -3.20
C ASP A 45 2.11 -13.80 -4.36
N PRO A 46 1.69 -14.82 -5.13
CA PRO A 46 0.79 -14.64 -6.26
C PRO A 46 -0.68 -14.43 -5.85
N THR A 47 -1.02 -14.62 -4.57
CA THR A 47 -2.37 -14.32 -4.05
C THR A 47 -2.57 -12.82 -3.85
N LEU A 48 -1.49 -12.11 -3.56
CA LEU A 48 -1.47 -10.66 -3.29
C LEU A 48 -1.27 -9.83 -4.57
N CYS A 49 -0.56 -10.35 -5.56
CA CYS A 49 -0.29 -9.67 -6.83
C CYS A 49 -0.41 -10.63 -8.02
N GLU A 50 -0.98 -10.17 -9.14
CA GLU A 50 -0.93 -10.91 -10.41
C GLU A 50 0.51 -10.96 -10.95
N THR A 51 1.05 -12.18 -11.09
CA THR A 51 2.43 -12.41 -11.52
C THR A 51 2.56 -12.86 -12.97
N SER A 52 1.47 -13.30 -13.61
CA SER A 52 1.50 -13.80 -14.98
C SER A 52 1.90 -12.71 -15.97
N GLY A 53 2.90 -13.01 -16.79
CA GLY A 53 3.44 -12.09 -17.79
C GLY A 53 4.12 -10.84 -17.20
N LYS A 54 4.52 -10.89 -15.92
CA LYS A 54 5.29 -9.81 -15.27
C LYS A 54 6.76 -10.15 -15.18
N ASN A 55 7.60 -9.13 -15.35
CA ASN A 55 9.00 -9.17 -14.97
C ASN A 55 9.12 -8.81 -13.49
N VAL A 56 9.78 -9.64 -12.69
CA VAL A 56 9.99 -9.40 -11.26
C VAL A 56 11.41 -8.88 -11.06
N ILE A 57 11.55 -7.74 -10.39
CA ILE A 57 12.82 -7.19 -9.92
C ILE A 57 12.84 -7.25 -8.40
N THR A 58 13.91 -7.81 -7.84
CA THR A 58 14.06 -8.01 -6.40
C THR A 58 15.18 -7.17 -5.82
N TYR A 59 15.07 -6.81 -4.55
CA TYR A 59 16.09 -6.07 -3.80
C TYR A 59 16.26 -6.73 -2.44
N ASP A 60 17.51 -7.04 -2.10
CA ASP A 60 17.96 -7.46 -0.78
C ASP A 60 18.59 -6.22 -0.11
N LEU A 61 17.87 -5.63 0.84
CA LEU A 61 18.23 -4.39 1.52
C LEU A 61 19.11 -4.67 2.76
N ASN A 62 18.87 -5.78 3.46
CA ASN A 62 19.61 -6.15 4.67
C ASN A 62 20.90 -6.98 4.38
N ARG A 63 21.08 -7.45 3.15
CA ARG A 63 22.20 -8.25 2.63
C ARG A 63 22.30 -9.66 3.20
N ASP A 64 21.19 -10.29 3.52
CA ASP A 64 21.15 -11.67 4.01
C ASP A 64 21.03 -12.73 2.89
N ASN A 65 21.02 -12.30 1.62
CA ASN A 65 20.78 -13.10 0.41
C ASN A 65 19.33 -13.57 0.23
N ARG A 66 18.39 -13.00 0.98
CA ARG A 66 16.94 -13.10 0.74
C ARG A 66 16.45 -11.73 0.29
N PRO A 67 15.58 -11.64 -0.73
CA PRO A 67 15.01 -10.36 -1.08
C PRO A 67 14.08 -9.84 0.00
N ASP A 68 14.04 -8.51 0.16
CA ASP A 68 13.13 -7.78 1.05
C ASP A 68 12.06 -7.03 0.25
N VAL A 69 12.31 -6.77 -1.04
CA VAL A 69 11.40 -6.03 -1.91
C VAL A 69 11.26 -6.74 -3.25
N TRP A 70 10.03 -6.89 -3.72
CA TRP A 70 9.69 -7.38 -5.04
C TRP A 70 8.90 -6.32 -5.79
N LYS A 71 9.30 -6.01 -7.01
CA LYS A 71 8.59 -5.11 -7.93
C LYS A 71 8.24 -5.85 -9.20
N MET A 72 6.97 -5.79 -9.59
CA MET A 72 6.44 -6.52 -10.74
C MET A 72 6.10 -5.54 -11.85
N TYR A 73 6.69 -5.74 -13.03
CA TYR A 73 6.53 -4.86 -14.19
C TYR A 73 5.83 -5.58 -15.33
N LYS A 74 4.85 -4.92 -15.95
CA LYS A 74 4.30 -5.32 -17.24
C LYS A 74 5.02 -4.55 -18.33
N VAL A 75 5.53 -5.24 -19.33
CA VAL A 75 6.08 -4.59 -20.53
C VAL A 75 4.94 -4.41 -21.53
N GLU A 76 4.72 -3.17 -21.95
CA GLU A 76 3.78 -2.83 -23.03
C GLU A 76 4.52 -2.17 -24.18
N ASP A 77 4.17 -2.51 -25.41
CA ASP A 77 4.66 -1.82 -26.60
C ASP A 77 3.67 -0.70 -26.96
N GLN A 78 4.14 0.55 -26.92
CA GLN A 78 3.39 1.71 -27.34
C GLN A 78 4.09 2.33 -28.56
N GLY A 79 3.69 1.88 -29.75
CA GLY A 79 4.19 2.40 -31.01
C GLY A 79 5.68 2.14 -31.23
N GLY A 80 6.17 0.97 -30.85
CA GLY A 80 7.58 0.56 -30.95
C GLY A 80 8.45 1.00 -29.75
N THR A 81 7.88 1.73 -28.78
CA THR A 81 8.54 2.01 -27.50
C THR A 81 8.07 1.02 -26.45
N LYS A 82 9.00 0.27 -25.86
CA LYS A 82 8.71 -0.61 -24.74
C LYS A 82 8.63 0.21 -23.45
N LEU A 83 7.47 0.19 -22.82
CA LEU A 83 7.22 0.80 -21.52
C LEU A 83 7.18 -0.30 -20.45
N GLU A 84 7.93 -0.12 -19.37
CA GLU A 84 7.85 -0.97 -18.18
C GLU A 84 6.94 -0.32 -17.14
N ILE A 85 5.74 -0.86 -17.00
CA ILE A 85 4.71 -0.35 -16.09
C ILE A 85 4.80 -1.15 -14.79
N LEU A 86 5.14 -0.49 -13.68
CA LEU A 86 5.06 -1.12 -12.35
C LEU A 86 3.60 -1.43 -12.04
N THR A 87 3.29 -2.70 -11.78
CA THR A 87 1.92 -3.15 -11.49
C THR A 87 1.72 -3.55 -10.04
N CYS A 88 2.77 -4.01 -9.36
CA CYS A 88 2.70 -4.36 -7.96
C CYS A 88 4.06 -4.20 -7.28
N LYS A 89 4.04 -3.93 -5.98
CA LYS A 89 5.20 -3.94 -5.10
C LYS A 89 4.83 -4.73 -3.84
N GLN A 90 5.70 -5.64 -3.42
CA GLN A 90 5.61 -6.32 -2.13
C GLN A 90 6.88 -6.04 -1.34
N VAL A 91 6.76 -5.92 -0.02
CA VAL A 91 7.86 -5.65 0.91
C VAL A 91 7.74 -6.56 2.12
N ASP A 92 8.90 -7.02 2.61
CA ASP A 92 9.13 -7.83 3.80
C ASP A 92 10.10 -7.01 4.66
N PHE A 93 9.55 -6.32 5.66
CA PHE A 93 10.26 -5.38 6.52
C PHE A 93 10.94 -6.05 7.70
N ASP A 94 10.35 -7.11 8.27
CA ASP A 94 10.89 -7.81 9.43
C ASP A 94 11.75 -9.03 9.05
N HIS A 95 11.77 -9.40 7.77
CA HIS A 95 12.59 -10.45 7.16
C HIS A 95 12.16 -11.88 7.55
N ASP A 96 10.89 -12.07 7.91
CA ASP A 96 10.34 -13.38 8.27
C ASP A 96 9.92 -14.21 7.05
N GLY A 97 9.85 -13.59 5.86
CA GLY A 97 9.47 -14.20 4.59
C GLY A 97 8.03 -13.90 4.15
N ARG A 98 7.19 -13.37 5.03
CA ARG A 98 5.83 -12.87 4.75
C ARG A 98 5.91 -11.45 4.19
N LYS A 99 4.76 -10.89 3.80
CA LYS A 99 4.72 -9.62 3.06
C LYS A 99 3.98 -8.61 3.90
N ASP A 100 4.73 -7.70 4.48
CA ASP A 100 4.18 -6.73 5.43
C ASP A 100 3.56 -5.53 4.73
N TRP A 101 3.96 -5.25 3.50
CA TRP A 101 3.39 -4.16 2.73
C TRP A 101 3.27 -4.49 1.27
N VAL A 102 2.06 -4.33 0.73
CA VAL A 102 1.74 -4.60 -0.67
C VAL A 102 1.03 -3.41 -1.26
N VAL A 103 1.50 -2.94 -2.41
CA VAL A 103 0.86 -1.88 -3.20
C VAL A 103 0.62 -2.34 -4.62
N GLY A 104 -0.63 -2.31 -5.05
CA GLY A 104 -1.01 -2.47 -6.45
C GLY A 104 -1.09 -1.12 -7.15
N TYR A 105 -0.68 -1.06 -8.41
CA TYR A 105 -0.68 0.17 -9.21
C TYR A 105 -1.57 0.05 -10.45
N THR A 106 -2.24 1.13 -10.79
CA THR A 106 -2.95 1.26 -12.07
C THR A 106 -1.96 1.39 -13.23
N PRO A 107 -2.36 1.17 -14.49
CA PRO A 107 -1.50 1.44 -15.64
C PRO A 107 -1.00 2.89 -15.76
N ARG A 108 -1.62 3.84 -15.03
CA ARG A 108 -1.21 5.23 -14.96
C ARG A 108 -0.18 5.51 -13.87
N GLY A 109 0.17 4.49 -13.08
CA GLY A 109 1.14 4.59 -11.97
C GLY A 109 0.57 5.10 -10.66
N SER A 110 -0.72 5.41 -10.58
CA SER A 110 -1.40 5.69 -9.30
C SER A 110 -1.65 4.39 -8.52
N ASN A 111 -1.81 4.48 -7.20
CA ASN A 111 -2.21 3.32 -6.40
C ASN A 111 -3.59 2.82 -6.86
N ALA A 112 -3.77 1.50 -6.84
CA ALA A 112 -5.04 0.81 -7.01
C ALA A 112 -5.53 0.26 -5.67
N PHE A 113 -4.62 -0.33 -4.91
CA PHE A 113 -4.85 -0.77 -3.54
C PHE A 113 -3.54 -0.75 -2.75
N GLU A 114 -3.66 -0.81 -1.44
CA GLU A 114 -2.56 -0.94 -0.50
C GLU A 114 -2.98 -1.84 0.66
N LYS A 115 -2.12 -2.75 1.08
CA LYS A 115 -2.30 -3.57 2.29
C LYS A 115 -1.06 -3.46 3.17
N ALA A 116 -1.24 -3.37 4.48
CA ALA A 116 -0.14 -3.28 5.45
C ALA A 116 -0.41 -4.12 6.69
N ASP A 117 0.60 -4.88 7.10
CA ASP A 117 0.72 -5.63 8.36
C ASP A 117 1.69 -4.81 9.23
N PHE A 118 1.17 -4.29 10.33
CA PHE A 118 1.86 -3.36 11.21
C PHE A 118 2.45 -4.04 12.43
N ASP A 119 1.96 -5.21 12.82
CA ASP A 119 2.47 -5.97 13.96
C ASP A 119 3.31 -7.20 13.58
N TYR A 120 3.40 -7.50 12.29
CA TYR A 120 4.17 -8.57 11.67
C TYR A 120 3.70 -9.98 12.05
N ASP A 121 2.41 -10.17 12.30
CA ASP A 121 1.83 -11.49 12.58
C ASP A 121 1.55 -12.30 11.28
N GLY A 122 1.65 -11.62 10.13
CA GLY A 122 1.40 -12.12 8.78
C GLY A 122 -0.04 -12.02 8.32
N ARG A 123 -0.88 -11.23 9.00
CA ARG A 123 -2.20 -10.77 8.58
C ARG A 123 -2.12 -9.27 8.34
N PHE A 124 -2.89 -8.78 7.37
CA PHE A 124 -2.91 -7.32 7.14
C PHE A 124 -3.85 -6.62 8.12
N ASP A 125 -3.32 -5.60 8.79
CA ASP A 125 -4.08 -4.73 9.69
C ASP A 125 -4.71 -3.54 8.98
N MET A 126 -4.36 -3.34 7.71
CA MET A 126 -4.88 -2.26 6.90
C MET A 126 -5.09 -2.69 5.46
N SER A 127 -6.22 -2.30 4.88
CA SER A 127 -6.48 -2.36 3.45
C SER A 127 -7.06 -1.03 2.97
N ALA A 128 -6.46 -0.45 1.93
CA ALA A 128 -6.93 0.78 1.32
C ALA A 128 -7.19 0.56 -0.16
N ILE A 129 -8.30 1.11 -0.65
CA ILE A 129 -8.69 1.06 -2.06
C ILE A 129 -8.68 2.48 -2.62
N TYR A 130 -8.26 2.60 -3.87
CA TYR A 130 -8.13 3.87 -4.57
C TYR A 130 -8.99 3.87 -5.84
N ASP A 131 -9.57 5.02 -6.19
CA ASP A 131 -10.28 5.18 -7.45
C ASP A 131 -9.29 5.07 -8.62
N PRO A 132 -9.46 4.11 -9.55
CA PRO A 132 -8.47 3.84 -10.59
C PRO A 132 -8.37 4.96 -11.65
N LYS A 133 -9.34 5.88 -11.69
CA LYS A 133 -9.35 6.98 -12.65
C LYS A 133 -8.62 8.20 -12.12
N THR A 134 -8.78 8.49 -10.83
CA THR A 134 -8.30 9.70 -10.17
C THR A 134 -7.09 9.45 -9.27
N GLY A 135 -6.85 8.20 -8.86
CA GLY A 135 -5.79 7.81 -7.92
C GLY A 135 -6.06 8.22 -6.48
N LYS A 136 -7.26 8.72 -6.17
CA LYS A 136 -7.64 9.16 -4.82
C LYS A 136 -8.14 8.00 -4.00
N ARG A 137 -7.83 8.01 -2.72
CA ARG A 137 -8.32 7.02 -1.76
C ARG A 137 -9.84 7.11 -1.65
N ILE A 138 -10.51 5.96 -1.71
CA ILE A 138 -11.97 5.86 -1.58
C ILE A 138 -12.38 5.24 -0.25
N GLU A 139 -11.56 4.31 0.25
CA GLU A 139 -11.89 3.49 1.41
C GLU A 139 -10.62 3.03 2.11
N VAL A 140 -10.68 2.94 3.45
CA VAL A 140 -9.66 2.25 4.25
C VAL A 140 -10.36 1.41 5.31
N GLU A 141 -10.00 0.14 5.38
CA GLU A 141 -10.38 -0.77 6.46
C GLU A 141 -9.16 -1.01 7.35
N ARG A 142 -9.37 -1.11 8.66
CA ARG A 142 -8.32 -1.38 9.66
C ARG A 142 -8.78 -2.38 10.70
N ASP A 143 -7.83 -3.20 11.11
CA ASP A 143 -7.85 -4.00 12.33
C ASP A 143 -7.07 -3.19 13.36
N SER A 144 -7.78 -2.64 14.34
CA SER A 144 -7.24 -1.69 15.30
C SER A 144 -6.80 -2.35 16.61
N ASP A 145 -7.20 -3.59 16.84
CA ASP A 145 -6.86 -4.39 18.01
C ASP A 145 -6.07 -5.68 17.70
N PHE A 146 -5.75 -5.91 16.42
CA PHE A 146 -4.92 -7.00 15.89
C PHE A 146 -5.52 -8.38 16.18
N ASP A 147 -6.85 -8.50 16.06
CA ASP A 147 -7.56 -9.77 16.30
C ASP A 147 -7.73 -10.62 15.01
N GLY A 148 -7.30 -10.08 13.88
CA GLY A 148 -7.40 -10.68 12.56
C GLY A 148 -8.71 -10.34 11.84
N LYS A 149 -9.43 -9.30 12.24
CA LYS A 149 -10.62 -8.78 11.57
C LYS A 149 -10.60 -7.26 11.51
N TYR A 150 -11.08 -6.71 10.41
CA TYR A 150 -11.27 -5.27 10.32
C TYR A 150 -12.46 -4.81 11.16
N ASP A 151 -12.19 -3.96 12.15
CA ASP A 151 -13.19 -3.34 13.01
C ASP A 151 -13.48 -1.89 12.61
N ILE A 152 -12.61 -1.22 11.83
CA ILE A 152 -12.79 0.17 11.39
C ILE A 152 -12.92 0.27 9.87
N LYS A 153 -13.89 1.04 9.38
CA LYS A 153 -14.04 1.40 7.96
C LYS A 153 -14.18 2.90 7.77
N GLU A 154 -13.26 3.51 7.02
CA GLU A 154 -13.24 4.92 6.63
C GLU A 154 -13.66 5.08 5.16
N VAL A 155 -14.55 6.04 4.88
CA VAL A 155 -15.02 6.32 3.51
C VAL A 155 -14.74 7.75 3.12
N TYR A 156 -14.19 7.93 1.92
CA TYR A 156 -13.74 9.23 1.39
C TYR A 156 -14.54 9.64 0.15
N ASP A 157 -14.70 10.94 -0.05
CA ASP A 157 -15.32 11.48 -1.26
C ASP A 157 -14.33 11.56 -2.44
N ARG A 158 -14.84 12.00 -3.60
CA ARG A 158 -14.02 12.24 -4.81
C ARG A 158 -12.94 13.33 -4.66
N PHE A 159 -12.98 14.08 -3.56
CA PHE A 159 -11.99 15.08 -3.19
C PHE A 159 -11.00 14.57 -2.15
N GLU A 160 -11.09 13.29 -1.77
CA GLU A 160 -10.29 12.63 -0.73
C GLU A 160 -10.55 13.19 0.67
N SER A 161 -11.72 13.80 0.88
CA SER A 161 -12.19 14.24 2.19
C SER A 161 -12.93 13.10 2.88
N LEU A 162 -12.63 12.86 4.16
CA LEU A 162 -13.34 11.88 4.98
C LEU A 162 -14.82 12.24 5.07
N THR A 163 -15.70 11.27 4.84
CA THR A 163 -17.15 11.45 4.87
C THR A 163 -17.85 10.58 5.90
N ALA A 164 -17.29 9.41 6.21
CA ALA A 164 -17.83 8.51 7.22
C ALA A 164 -16.74 7.65 7.84
N VAL A 165 -16.96 7.29 9.10
CA VAL A 165 -16.25 6.21 9.79
C VAL A 165 -17.28 5.26 10.38
N ARG A 166 -17.03 3.96 10.29
CA ARG A 166 -17.79 2.91 10.98
C ARG A 166 -16.87 2.12 11.88
N ARG A 167 -17.37 1.68 13.02
CA ARG A 167 -16.66 0.78 13.94
C ARG A 167 -17.55 -0.36 14.41
N ASP A 168 -17.00 -1.56 14.44
CA ASP A 168 -17.51 -2.72 15.16
C ASP A 168 -16.76 -2.79 16.51
N ARG A 169 -17.44 -2.48 17.62
CA ARG A 169 -16.84 -2.45 18.96
C ARG A 169 -16.98 -3.79 19.68
N ASN A 170 -17.75 -4.75 19.15
CA ASN A 170 -18.06 -6.02 19.80
C ASN A 170 -17.53 -7.26 19.05
N ALA A 171 -16.88 -7.05 17.90
CA ALA A 171 -16.27 -8.04 17.01
C ALA A 171 -17.26 -9.07 16.43
N ASP A 172 -18.53 -8.70 16.28
CA ASP A 172 -19.58 -9.54 15.69
C ASP A 172 -19.66 -9.45 14.15
N GLY A 173 -18.87 -8.56 13.54
CA GLY A 173 -18.79 -8.31 12.11
C GLY A 173 -19.76 -7.24 11.61
N GLU A 174 -20.55 -6.63 12.49
CA GLU A 174 -21.49 -5.57 12.16
C GLU A 174 -21.07 -4.27 12.87
N PRO A 175 -21.08 -3.12 12.18
CA PRO A 175 -20.77 -1.87 12.84
C PRO A 175 -21.88 -1.51 13.83
N ASP A 176 -21.48 -0.99 14.98
CA ASP A 176 -22.37 -0.50 16.05
C ASP A 176 -22.08 0.98 16.40
N TYR A 177 -21.13 1.60 15.72
CA TYR A 177 -20.75 2.99 15.89
C TYR A 177 -20.48 3.65 14.53
N TRP A 178 -21.03 4.84 14.32
CA TRP A 178 -20.88 5.57 13.06
C TRP A 178 -20.58 7.06 13.30
N GLU A 179 -19.57 7.59 12.61
CA GLU A 179 -19.32 9.01 12.49
C GLU A 179 -19.64 9.50 11.07
N GLN A 180 -20.15 10.72 10.96
CA GLN A 180 -20.39 11.38 9.68
C GLN A 180 -19.68 12.71 9.62
N TYR A 181 -19.07 12.96 8.47
CA TYR A 181 -18.28 14.15 8.21
C TYR A 181 -18.83 14.91 7.03
N LYS A 182 -18.78 16.25 7.11
CA LYS A 182 -19.11 17.14 6.02
C LYS A 182 -18.03 18.20 5.90
N ASP A 183 -17.43 18.31 4.72
CA ASP A 183 -16.34 19.25 4.45
C ASP A 183 -15.19 19.12 5.47
N GLY A 184 -14.90 17.88 5.91
CA GLY A 184 -13.88 17.55 6.92
C GLY A 184 -14.28 17.77 8.38
N ALA A 185 -15.48 18.31 8.65
CA ALA A 185 -15.98 18.51 10.01
C ALA A 185 -16.91 17.37 10.44
N LEU A 186 -16.74 16.86 11.66
CA LEU A 186 -17.66 15.89 12.28
C LEU A 186 -19.02 16.56 12.51
N VAL A 187 -20.08 15.96 11.96
CA VAL A 187 -21.45 16.52 12.02
C VAL A 187 -22.45 15.61 12.74
N ALA A 188 -22.17 14.30 12.82
CA ALA A 188 -22.99 13.36 13.56
C ALA A 188 -22.18 12.18 14.08
N ILE A 189 -22.56 11.66 15.25
CA ILE A 189 -22.16 10.36 15.79
C ILE A 189 -23.42 9.56 16.13
N LEU A 190 -23.45 8.29 15.78
CA LEU A 190 -24.54 7.36 16.03
C LEU A 190 -24.00 6.14 16.78
N TYR A 191 -24.81 5.63 17.69
CA TYR A 191 -24.48 4.50 18.55
C TYR A 191 -25.61 3.48 18.54
N ASP A 192 -25.26 2.22 18.33
CA ASP A 192 -26.01 1.04 18.75
C ASP A 192 -25.28 0.53 20.00
N ASP A 193 -25.81 0.85 21.18
CA ASP A 193 -25.14 0.57 22.46
C ASP A 193 -25.60 -0.77 23.05
N ASP A 194 -26.71 -1.34 22.57
CA ASP A 194 -27.20 -2.67 22.96
C ASP A 194 -26.99 -3.78 21.91
N TYR A 195 -26.41 -3.44 20.76
CA TYR A 195 -26.05 -4.32 19.66
C TYR A 195 -27.26 -5.03 19.02
N ASP A 196 -28.42 -4.37 19.00
CA ASP A 196 -29.65 -4.90 18.41
C ASP A 196 -29.84 -4.57 16.92
N LYS A 197 -28.79 -4.01 16.30
CA LYS A 197 -28.73 -3.49 14.92
C LYS A 197 -29.58 -2.25 14.70
N LYS A 198 -29.91 -1.51 15.76
CA LYS A 198 -30.62 -0.23 15.68
C LYS A 198 -29.87 0.83 16.46
N VAL A 199 -30.03 2.06 15.98
CA VAL A 199 -29.38 3.21 16.60
C VAL A 199 -30.16 3.64 17.83
N ASP A 200 -29.54 3.55 19.00
CA ASP A 200 -30.06 3.97 20.30
C ASP A 200 -29.86 5.47 20.55
N ARG A 201 -28.68 5.98 20.19
CA ARG A 201 -28.27 7.35 20.50
C ARG A 201 -27.67 8.04 19.27
N ARG A 202 -27.96 9.33 19.16
CA ARG A 202 -27.45 10.22 18.11
C ARG A 202 -26.96 11.52 18.73
N GLU A 203 -25.77 11.94 18.36
CA GLU A 203 -25.17 13.21 18.72
C GLU A 203 -24.93 14.00 17.42
N GLU A 204 -25.65 15.10 17.22
CA GLU A 204 -25.63 15.84 15.95
C GLU A 204 -25.37 17.33 16.19
N VAL A 205 -24.66 17.97 15.26
CA VAL A 205 -24.48 19.43 15.28
C VAL A 205 -25.81 20.12 14.94
N PRO A 206 -26.35 21.00 15.80
CA PRO A 206 -27.62 21.65 15.57
C PRO A 206 -27.70 22.38 14.22
N GLY A 207 -28.79 22.16 13.49
CA GLY A 207 -29.02 22.81 12.18
C GLY A 207 -28.33 22.13 11.00
N ILE A 208 -27.46 21.14 11.22
CA ILE A 208 -26.93 20.27 10.19
C ILE A 208 -27.68 18.93 10.28
N ARG A 209 -28.51 18.64 9.27
CA ARG A 209 -29.08 17.30 9.10
C ARG A 209 -28.35 16.63 7.94
N PRO A 210 -27.23 15.93 8.19
CA PRO A 210 -26.60 15.16 7.14
C PRO A 210 -27.62 14.14 6.61
N LYS A 211 -27.63 13.88 5.30
CA LYS A 211 -28.46 12.82 4.74
C LYS A 211 -27.89 11.50 5.24
N PHE A 212 -28.50 10.97 6.29
CA PHE A 212 -28.24 9.62 6.76
C PHE A 212 -28.45 8.65 5.60
N VAL A 213 -27.41 7.91 5.28
CA VAL A 213 -27.53 6.63 4.57
C VAL A 213 -27.00 5.63 5.58
N ALA A 214 -27.91 4.96 6.31
CA ALA A 214 -27.54 3.70 6.95
C ALA A 214 -26.86 2.87 5.88
N PRO A 215 -25.72 2.22 6.13
CA PRO A 215 -25.46 1.02 5.36
C PRO A 215 -26.70 0.13 5.51
N GLU A 216 -27.33 -0.22 4.38
CA GLU A 216 -27.99 -1.52 4.32
C GLU A 216 -26.96 -2.56 4.79
N PRO A 217 -27.36 -3.60 5.54
CA PRO A 217 -26.46 -4.72 5.78
C PRO A 217 -25.91 -5.12 4.43
N GLU A 218 -24.58 -5.15 4.28
CA GLU A 218 -23.97 -5.44 2.99
C GLU A 218 -24.45 -6.83 2.55
N ALA A 219 -25.49 -6.88 1.72
CA ALA A 219 -25.98 -8.08 1.10
C ALA A 219 -25.00 -8.40 -0.04
N GLY A 220 -23.87 -8.95 0.36
CA GLY A 220 -22.78 -9.32 -0.51
C GLY A 220 -21.64 -9.77 0.40
N GLU A 221 -21.02 -10.89 0.06
CA GLU A 221 -19.82 -11.40 0.71
C GLU A 221 -18.71 -10.32 0.64
N ALA A 222 -18.75 -9.34 1.53
CA ALA A 222 -17.57 -8.63 1.98
C ALA A 222 -16.76 -9.73 2.64
N THR A 223 -15.77 -10.23 1.93
CA THR A 223 -14.84 -11.18 2.46
C THR A 223 -14.17 -10.48 3.65
N SER A 224 -14.66 -10.75 4.86
CA SER A 224 -13.97 -10.46 6.11
C SER A 224 -12.60 -11.13 6.17
N ASP A 225 -12.33 -12.03 5.20
CA ASP A 225 -11.01 -12.54 4.92
C ASP A 225 -10.10 -11.42 4.41
N ILE A 226 -9.27 -10.93 5.32
CA ILE A 226 -8.13 -10.02 5.10
C ILE A 226 -7.26 -10.45 3.90
N ASP A 227 -7.19 -11.75 3.65
CA ASP A 227 -6.43 -12.39 2.57
C ASP A 227 -7.17 -12.49 1.22
N ALA A 228 -8.40 -11.97 1.14
CA ALA A 228 -9.16 -12.03 -0.10
C ALA A 228 -8.42 -11.33 -1.25
N LYS A 229 -8.45 -12.02 -2.40
CA LYS A 229 -7.84 -11.56 -3.65
C LYS A 229 -8.43 -10.19 -4.02
N PRO A 230 -7.62 -9.20 -4.43
CA PRO A 230 -8.13 -7.92 -4.89
C PRO A 230 -9.22 -8.10 -5.96
N PRO A 231 -10.30 -7.32 -5.94
CA PRO A 231 -11.36 -7.45 -6.93
C PRO A 231 -10.76 -7.31 -8.34
N ALA A 232 -10.99 -8.32 -9.17
CA ALA A 232 -10.67 -8.24 -10.58
C ALA A 232 -11.49 -7.09 -11.18
N ASP A 233 -10.78 -6.17 -11.83
CA ASP A 233 -11.26 -5.00 -12.57
C ASP A 233 -12.79 -4.99 -12.78
N ALA A 234 -13.50 -4.27 -11.91
CA ALA A 234 -14.95 -4.18 -11.96
C ALA A 234 -15.37 -3.34 -13.17
N THR A 235 -15.35 -3.94 -14.36
CA THR A 235 -16.09 -3.42 -15.52
C THR A 235 -17.57 -3.48 -15.20
N LYS A 236 -18.13 -2.38 -14.67
CA LYS A 236 -19.58 -2.16 -14.64
C LYS A 236 -20.13 -2.31 -16.06
N PRO A 237 -21.21 -3.09 -16.27
CA PRO A 237 -21.86 -3.13 -17.58
C PRO A 237 -22.44 -1.75 -17.90
N ALA A 238 -22.20 -1.30 -19.14
CA ALA A 238 -22.74 -0.06 -19.67
C ALA A 238 -24.27 -0.01 -19.55
N PRO A 239 -24.88 1.17 -19.32
CA PRO A 239 -26.33 1.29 -19.26
C PRO A 239 -26.90 0.93 -20.64
N LYS A 240 -27.82 -0.05 -20.66
CA LYS A 240 -28.60 -0.37 -21.85
C LYS A 240 -29.41 0.87 -22.24
N LYS A 241 -29.28 1.27 -23.51
CA LYS A 241 -30.17 2.25 -24.16
C LYS A 241 -31.56 1.66 -24.36
#